data_AF-A0A931C1Z8-F1
#
_entry.id   AF-A0A931C1Z8-F1
#
_cell.length_a   1.000
_cell.length_b   1.000
_cell.length_c   1.000
_cell.angle_alpha   90.00
_cell.angle_beta   90.00
_cell.angle_gamma   90.00
#
_symmetry.space_group_name_H-M   'P 1'
#
loop_
_entity.id
_entity.type
_entity.pdbx_description
1 polymer ?
#
loop_
_entity_poly.entity_id
_entity_poly.type
_entity_poly.pdbx_seq_one_letter_code
_entity_poly.pdbx_strand_id
1 'polypeptide(L)'
;MACQPTGQTATNSAVSGQAEAGNVSDTYTNPVYNKDFADPTVVKAGDGYYYVYGTNTDVNGSTVNIQVARSENLVDWEPMGDALPTKPPWAGSDFWAPHVLYDKTHETYYLYYSGESDSEQIGKCLGVATSKSPTGPFVDKGEPLLCGEGFINIDPMAFDDPASGRHLLYWGSGFGPIKVQELADDRLSFKAGSKPIPVVQPISSDDPDNYQKLVEGAWVIYRNGYYYVLYSGDNCCGEKAHYAVMVARSKNPTGPFEAMAEATGSKNSVILARNSRWIAPGHNSVITDDAGQDWIVYHAIASASRDKGRIILLDKITYANGWPKIETGTPSVTAQQAPAIE
;
A
#
# COMPACT_ATOMS: atom_id res chain seq x y z
N MET A 1 -32.21 -26.17 68.74
CA MET A 1 -31.45 -27.01 67.78
C MET A 1 -30.77 -26.02 66.83
N ALA A 2 -29.48 -25.71 66.97
CA ALA A 2 -28.32 -26.55 66.60
C ALA A 2 -28.34 -26.84 65.08
N CYS A 3 -27.38 -26.44 64.23
CA CYS A 3 -25.98 -26.02 64.46
C CYS A 3 -25.49 -24.87 63.53
N GLN A 4 -24.44 -24.16 63.97
CA GLN A 4 -23.26 -23.74 63.15
C GLN A 4 -22.09 -24.68 63.54
N PRO A 5 -20.97 -24.89 62.79
CA PRO A 5 -20.22 -23.97 61.89
C PRO A 5 -20.14 -24.52 60.44
N THR A 6 -19.30 -24.10 59.47
CA THR A 6 -18.13 -23.16 59.33
C THR A 6 -18.38 -22.11 58.21
N GLY A 7 -17.49 -21.16 57.85
CA GLY A 7 -16.12 -20.84 58.29
C GLY A 7 -15.02 -21.19 57.28
N GLN A 8 -15.00 -20.59 56.08
CA GLN A 8 -13.81 -20.53 55.21
C GLN A 8 -13.88 -19.34 54.23
N THR A 9 -12.83 -18.51 54.24
CA THR A 9 -12.63 -17.39 53.32
C THR A 9 -12.12 -17.89 51.97
N ALA A 10 -12.89 -17.68 50.90
CA ALA A 10 -12.41 -17.89 49.54
C ALA A 10 -11.54 -16.71 49.11
N THR A 11 -10.22 -16.93 49.07
CA THR A 11 -9.29 -16.03 48.38
C THR A 11 -9.49 -16.18 46.88
N ASN A 12 -9.95 -15.13 46.20
CA ASN A 12 -9.90 -15.06 44.73
C ASN A 12 -8.43 -14.94 44.29
N SER A 13 -7.77 -16.09 44.16
CA SER A 13 -6.51 -16.17 43.42
C SER A 13 -6.78 -15.82 41.98
N ALA A 14 -6.30 -14.65 41.54
CA ALA A 14 -6.31 -14.29 40.14
C ALA A 14 -5.50 -15.32 39.36
N VAL A 15 -6.18 -16.12 38.53
CA VAL A 15 -5.50 -16.92 37.52
C VAL A 15 -5.02 -15.95 36.45
N SER A 16 -3.76 -15.53 36.58
CA SER A 16 -3.05 -14.85 35.51
C SER A 16 -2.87 -15.82 34.36
N GLY A 17 -3.83 -15.82 33.44
CA GLY A 17 -3.64 -16.39 32.11
C GLY A 17 -2.54 -15.56 31.43
N GLN A 18 -1.30 -16.03 31.52
CA GLN A 18 -0.29 -15.64 30.54
C GLN A 18 -0.83 -16.15 29.20
N ALA A 19 -1.13 -15.22 28.29
CA ALA A 19 -1.25 -15.60 26.90
C ALA A 19 0.08 -16.25 26.50
N GLU A 20 0.04 -17.48 25.99
CA GLU A 20 1.21 -18.04 25.35
C GLU A 20 1.56 -17.12 24.19
N ALA A 21 2.77 -16.54 24.22
CA ALA A 21 3.29 -15.83 23.07
C ALA A 21 3.31 -16.83 21.91
N GLY A 22 2.48 -16.61 20.90
CA GLY A 22 2.45 -17.46 19.72
C GLY A 22 3.86 -17.47 19.11
N ASN A 23 4.43 -18.65 18.91
CA ASN A 23 5.70 -18.76 18.18
C ASN A 23 5.49 -18.17 16.78
N VAL A 24 5.99 -16.95 16.56
CA VAL A 24 6.11 -16.36 15.23
C VAL A 24 6.96 -17.33 14.40
N SER A 25 6.41 -17.79 13.28
CA SER A 25 7.13 -18.71 12.40
C SER A 25 8.37 -18.02 11.85
N ASP A 26 9.55 -18.61 12.04
CA ASP A 26 10.81 -18.15 11.43
C ASP A 26 10.74 -18.04 9.90
N THR A 27 9.74 -18.67 9.27
CA THR A 27 9.57 -18.69 7.81
C THR A 27 8.13 -18.46 7.37
N TYR A 28 7.97 -17.93 6.16
CA TYR A 28 6.67 -17.81 5.47
C TYR A 28 6.77 -18.36 4.04
N THR A 29 5.63 -18.53 3.37
CA THR A 29 5.58 -18.85 1.93
C THR A 29 4.43 -18.08 1.29
N ASN A 30 4.70 -17.40 0.17
CA ASN A 30 3.67 -16.65 -0.54
C ASN A 30 2.50 -17.55 -1.01
N PRO A 31 1.24 -17.06 -0.95
CA PRO A 31 0.83 -15.70 -0.59
C PRO A 31 0.63 -15.54 0.93
N VAL A 32 0.93 -14.35 1.48
CA VAL A 32 0.68 -14.05 2.91
C VAL A 32 -0.80 -13.76 3.20
N TYR A 33 -1.58 -13.30 2.21
CA TYR A 33 -3.04 -13.24 2.32
C TYR A 33 -3.71 -13.78 1.06
N ASN A 34 -4.44 -14.88 1.20
CA ASN A 34 -4.91 -15.72 0.08
C ASN A 34 -6.38 -15.44 -0.31
N LYS A 35 -6.77 -14.16 -0.32
CA LYS A 35 -8.09 -13.62 -0.70
C LYS A 35 -7.89 -12.36 -1.53
N ASP A 36 -8.91 -11.96 -2.29
CA ASP A 36 -8.88 -10.73 -3.09
C ASP A 36 -8.65 -9.52 -2.19
N PHE A 37 -7.46 -8.94 -2.31
CA PHE A 37 -6.98 -7.80 -1.55
C PHE A 37 -5.93 -7.12 -2.42
N ALA A 38 -6.40 -6.16 -3.20
CA ALA A 38 -5.59 -5.47 -4.17
C ALA A 38 -5.05 -4.16 -3.62
N ASP A 39 -3.92 -3.75 -4.19
CA ASP A 39 -3.36 -2.41 -4.06
C ASP A 39 -2.94 -2.12 -2.60
N PRO A 40 -2.14 -3.03 -1.97
CA PRO A 40 -1.90 -3.03 -0.53
C PRO A 40 -0.96 -1.92 -0.05
N THR A 41 -1.47 -0.99 0.76
CA THR A 41 -0.65 -0.09 1.60
C THR A 41 -0.49 -0.64 3.01
N VAL A 42 0.74 -0.88 3.46
CA VAL A 42 1.05 -1.31 4.84
C VAL A 42 1.58 -0.16 5.70
N VAL A 43 1.10 -0.08 6.96
CA VAL A 43 1.62 0.81 8.00
C VAL A 43 1.84 0.05 9.32
N LYS A 44 2.85 0.43 10.12
CA LYS A 44 2.98 0.01 11.54
C LYS A 44 2.31 1.07 12.41
N ALA A 45 1.31 0.69 13.20
CA ALA A 45 0.53 1.58 14.04
C ALA A 45 1.14 1.72 15.45
N GLY A 46 0.65 2.71 16.21
CA GLY A 46 1.16 3.02 17.56
C GLY A 46 0.82 1.97 18.63
N ASP A 47 -0.03 1.00 18.33
CA ASP A 47 -0.38 -0.15 19.18
C ASP A 47 0.51 -1.38 18.92
N GLY A 48 1.50 -1.27 18.02
CA GLY A 48 2.44 -2.32 17.66
C GLY A 48 2.02 -3.16 16.44
N TYR A 49 0.74 -3.13 16.06
CA TYR A 49 0.24 -3.91 14.94
C TYR A 49 0.58 -3.29 13.58
N TYR A 50 0.73 -4.15 12.57
CA TYR A 50 0.74 -3.76 11.18
C TYR A 50 -0.70 -3.77 10.63
N TYR A 51 -1.04 -2.75 9.85
CA TYR A 51 -2.32 -2.64 9.15
C TYR A 51 -2.06 -2.56 7.65
N VAL A 52 -2.85 -3.31 6.87
CA VAL A 52 -2.85 -3.24 5.41
C VAL A 52 -4.21 -2.75 4.92
N TYR A 53 -4.19 -1.84 3.95
CA TYR A 53 -5.38 -1.26 3.32
C TYR A 53 -5.39 -1.59 1.84
N GLY A 54 -6.57 -1.83 1.26
CA GLY A 54 -6.70 -2.22 -0.14
C GLY A 54 -7.99 -1.75 -0.81
N THR A 55 -7.97 -1.78 -2.14
CA THR A 55 -9.08 -1.43 -3.03
C THR A 55 -10.37 -2.18 -2.71
N ASN A 56 -11.51 -1.54 -2.98
CA ASN A 56 -12.85 -2.08 -2.77
C ASN A 56 -13.04 -3.53 -3.27
N THR A 57 -13.85 -4.31 -2.55
CA THR A 57 -14.22 -5.68 -2.95
C THR A 57 -15.60 -6.05 -2.40
N ASP A 58 -16.17 -7.17 -2.86
CA ASP A 58 -17.44 -7.69 -2.34
C ASP A 58 -17.19 -8.89 -1.40
N VAL A 59 -17.52 -8.72 -0.12
CA VAL A 59 -17.40 -9.76 0.90
C VAL A 59 -18.80 -10.29 1.25
N ASN A 60 -19.08 -11.55 0.91
CA ASN A 60 -20.37 -12.22 1.17
C ASN A 60 -21.60 -11.43 0.65
N GLY A 61 -21.47 -10.74 -0.48
CA GLY A 61 -22.53 -9.92 -1.07
C GLY A 61 -22.72 -8.54 -0.42
N SER A 62 -21.80 -8.11 0.44
CA SER A 62 -21.69 -6.74 0.94
C SER A 62 -20.42 -6.08 0.39
N THR A 63 -20.56 -4.94 -0.26
CA THR A 63 -19.41 -4.16 -0.72
C THR A 63 -18.66 -3.57 0.47
N VAL A 64 -17.34 -3.77 0.47
CA VAL A 64 -16.38 -3.10 1.35
C VAL A 64 -15.74 -2.00 0.52
N ASN A 65 -15.88 -0.74 0.92
CA ASN A 65 -15.36 0.40 0.17
C ASN A 65 -13.83 0.44 0.25
N ILE A 66 -13.25 0.38 1.45
CA ILE A 66 -11.80 0.27 1.64
C ILE A 66 -11.51 -0.92 2.55
N GLN A 67 -10.85 -1.94 2.01
CA GLN A 67 -10.48 -3.11 2.79
C GLN A 67 -9.44 -2.73 3.85
N VAL A 68 -9.55 -3.33 5.03
CA VAL A 68 -8.50 -3.27 6.06
C VAL A 68 -8.29 -4.64 6.70
N ALA A 69 -7.03 -5.02 6.89
CA ALA A 69 -6.61 -6.18 7.67
C ALA A 69 -5.44 -5.83 8.60
N ARG A 70 -5.22 -6.63 9.64
CA ARG A 70 -4.25 -6.42 10.71
C ARG A 70 -3.33 -7.64 10.86
N SER A 71 -2.06 -7.42 11.19
CA SER A 71 -1.08 -8.48 11.44
C SER A 71 -0.12 -8.09 12.57
N GLU A 72 0.36 -9.08 13.32
CA GLU A 72 1.48 -8.91 14.26
C GLU A 72 2.83 -9.08 13.55
N ASN A 73 2.89 -9.84 12.45
CA ASN A 73 4.14 -10.37 11.89
C ASN A 73 4.30 -10.18 10.36
N LEU A 74 3.44 -9.37 9.72
CA LEU A 74 3.33 -9.17 8.26
C LEU A 74 2.97 -10.41 7.42
N VAL A 75 2.79 -11.58 8.06
CA VAL A 75 2.56 -12.88 7.40
C VAL A 75 1.12 -13.34 7.63
N ASP A 76 0.64 -13.29 8.87
CA ASP A 76 -0.69 -13.73 9.27
C ASP A 76 -1.62 -12.52 9.40
N TRP A 77 -2.65 -12.45 8.56
CA TRP A 77 -3.53 -11.27 8.43
C TRP A 77 -4.99 -11.57 8.86
N GLU A 78 -5.47 -10.83 9.84
CA GLU A 78 -6.85 -10.80 10.33
C GLU A 78 -7.65 -9.69 9.61
N PRO A 79 -8.78 -9.99 8.93
CA PRO A 79 -9.61 -8.96 8.30
C PRO A 79 -10.36 -8.13 9.34
N MET A 80 -10.27 -6.80 9.23
CA MET A 80 -10.86 -5.84 10.17
C MET A 80 -12.15 -5.17 9.66
N GLY A 81 -12.52 -5.38 8.38
CA GLY A 81 -13.77 -4.89 7.78
C GLY A 81 -13.56 -3.77 6.76
N ASP A 82 -14.46 -2.79 6.77
CA ASP A 82 -14.42 -1.60 5.91
C ASP A 82 -13.90 -0.39 6.70
N ALA A 83 -12.79 0.19 6.23
CA ALA A 83 -12.20 1.38 6.82
C ALA A 83 -13.00 2.65 6.46
N LEU A 84 -13.75 2.66 5.36
CA LEU A 84 -14.54 3.80 4.86
C LEU A 84 -16.02 3.40 4.68
N PRO A 85 -16.73 3.00 5.75
CA PRO A 85 -18.09 2.44 5.64
C PRO A 85 -19.14 3.47 5.19
N THR A 86 -18.89 4.76 5.41
CA THR A 86 -19.73 5.85 4.90
C THR A 86 -19.10 6.41 3.63
N LYS A 87 -19.79 6.25 2.49
CA LYS A 87 -19.35 6.81 1.22
C LYS A 87 -19.28 8.34 1.27
N PRO A 88 -18.30 8.99 0.60
CA PRO A 88 -18.29 10.43 0.42
C PRO A 88 -19.53 10.91 -0.37
N PRO A 89 -19.94 12.18 -0.21
CA PRO A 89 -21.10 12.73 -0.93
C PRO A 89 -20.81 13.07 -2.41
N TRP A 90 -19.60 12.79 -2.90
CA TRP A 90 -19.13 13.13 -4.25
C TRP A 90 -18.76 11.91 -5.11
N ALA A 91 -18.74 10.69 -4.53
CA ALA A 91 -18.39 9.46 -5.23
C ALA A 91 -19.18 8.24 -4.73
N GLY A 92 -19.81 7.53 -5.65
CA GLY A 92 -20.64 6.35 -5.38
C GLY A 92 -19.93 5.00 -5.49
N SER A 93 -18.78 4.90 -6.16
CA SER A 93 -18.09 3.63 -6.42
C SER A 93 -16.57 3.79 -6.63
N ASP A 94 -15.91 2.66 -6.92
CA ASP A 94 -14.52 2.57 -7.36
C ASP A 94 -13.52 3.19 -6.40
N PHE A 95 -13.65 2.82 -5.12
CA PHE A 95 -12.73 3.22 -4.06
C PHE A 95 -11.41 2.45 -4.17
N TRP A 96 -10.47 3.01 -4.91
CA TRP A 96 -9.23 2.34 -5.34
C TRP A 96 -7.98 2.91 -4.67
N ALA A 97 -6.99 2.03 -4.52
CA ALA A 97 -5.60 2.32 -4.17
C ALA A 97 -5.44 3.22 -2.93
N PRO A 98 -5.90 2.77 -1.75
CA PRO A 98 -5.77 3.54 -0.53
C PRO A 98 -4.32 3.65 -0.07
N HIS A 99 -3.91 4.86 0.32
CA HIS A 99 -2.69 5.10 1.09
C HIS A 99 -3.02 5.69 2.44
N VAL A 100 -2.53 5.06 3.51
CA VAL A 100 -2.69 5.54 4.88
C VAL A 100 -1.35 6.02 5.42
N LEU A 101 -1.35 7.13 6.14
CA LEU A 101 -0.25 7.53 7.04
C LEU A 101 -0.80 7.98 8.39
N TYR A 102 0.05 7.92 9.43
CA TYR A 102 -0.25 8.47 10.74
C TYR A 102 0.55 9.74 11.00
N ASP A 103 -0.15 10.86 11.16
CA ASP A 103 0.47 12.11 11.61
C ASP A 103 0.50 12.16 13.14
N LYS A 104 1.71 12.10 13.70
CA LYS A 104 1.97 12.22 15.14
C LYS A 104 1.66 13.63 15.68
N THR A 105 1.70 14.67 14.85
CA THR A 105 1.46 16.07 15.25
C THR A 105 -0.02 16.31 15.53
N HIS A 106 -0.88 15.73 14.70
CA HIS A 106 -2.33 15.85 14.80
C HIS A 106 -2.98 14.64 15.50
N GLU A 107 -2.19 13.62 15.84
CA GLU A 107 -2.61 12.31 16.33
C GLU A 107 -3.72 11.69 15.44
N THR A 108 -3.53 11.71 14.12
CA THR A 108 -4.57 11.42 13.13
C THR A 108 -4.04 10.51 12.02
N TYR A 109 -4.82 9.48 11.68
CA TYR A 109 -4.62 8.72 10.45
C TYR A 109 -5.28 9.45 9.28
N TYR A 110 -4.54 9.63 8.20
CA TYR A 110 -5.03 10.17 6.93
C TYR A 110 -5.08 9.04 5.91
N LEU A 111 -6.27 8.81 5.35
CA LEU A 111 -6.53 7.87 4.26
C LEU A 111 -6.73 8.68 2.97
N TYR A 112 -5.75 8.63 2.08
CA TYR A 112 -5.91 9.07 0.70
C TYR A 112 -6.40 7.89 -0.12
N TYR A 113 -7.29 8.15 -1.07
CA TYR A 113 -7.87 7.13 -1.94
C TYR A 113 -8.31 7.77 -3.25
N SER A 114 -8.69 6.98 -4.24
CA SER A 114 -9.39 7.47 -5.43
C SER A 114 -10.81 6.91 -5.50
N GLY A 115 -11.73 7.65 -6.11
CA GLY A 115 -13.15 7.29 -6.25
C GLY A 115 -13.74 7.78 -7.58
N GLU A 116 -14.74 7.08 -8.12
CA GLU A 116 -15.49 7.57 -9.29
C GLU A 116 -16.44 8.69 -8.87
N SER A 117 -16.35 9.85 -9.52
CA SER A 117 -17.29 10.93 -9.28
C SER A 117 -18.71 10.53 -9.67
N ASP A 118 -19.70 10.90 -8.84
CA ASP A 118 -21.12 10.76 -9.21
C ASP A 118 -21.54 11.62 -10.42
N SER A 119 -20.66 12.52 -10.89
CA SER A 119 -20.81 13.23 -12.15
C SER A 119 -20.07 12.49 -13.28
N GLU A 120 -20.85 11.93 -14.22
CA GLU A 120 -20.36 11.21 -15.42
C GLU A 120 -19.37 12.00 -16.29
N GLN A 121 -19.28 13.32 -16.12
CA GLN A 121 -18.41 14.21 -16.90
C GLN A 121 -17.01 14.39 -16.27
N ILE A 122 -16.78 13.84 -15.08
CA ILE A 122 -15.57 14.12 -14.29
C ILE A 122 -14.58 12.95 -14.31
N GLY A 123 -15.05 11.71 -14.12
CA GLY A 123 -14.18 10.55 -13.93
C GLY A 123 -13.66 10.42 -12.50
N LYS A 124 -12.43 9.90 -12.35
CA LYS A 124 -11.79 9.64 -11.06
C LYS A 124 -11.33 10.91 -10.36
N CYS A 125 -11.54 10.94 -9.05
CA CYS A 125 -11.04 11.97 -8.15
C CYS A 125 -10.23 11.38 -7.01
N LEU A 126 -9.25 12.13 -6.52
CA LEU A 126 -8.55 11.88 -5.26
C LEU A 126 -9.40 12.35 -4.08
N GLY A 127 -9.61 11.49 -3.10
CA GLY A 127 -10.25 11.79 -1.81
C GLY A 127 -9.25 11.86 -0.67
N VAL A 128 -9.69 12.40 0.47
CA VAL A 128 -8.95 12.31 1.74
C VAL A 128 -9.93 12.21 2.90
N ALA A 129 -9.76 11.17 3.70
CA ALA A 129 -10.53 10.87 4.88
C ALA A 129 -9.63 10.77 6.11
N THR A 130 -10.19 11.01 7.30
CA THR A 130 -9.43 11.00 8.56
C THR A 130 -10.02 10.08 9.60
N SER A 131 -9.18 9.50 10.46
CA SER A 131 -9.62 8.77 11.65
C SER A 131 -8.64 8.91 12.81
N LYS A 132 -9.12 8.58 14.02
CA LYS A 132 -8.29 8.40 15.22
C LYS A 132 -7.87 6.95 15.46
N SER A 133 -8.42 6.00 14.70
CA SER A 133 -8.07 4.57 14.74
C SER A 133 -7.45 4.13 13.41
N PRO A 134 -6.45 3.24 13.40
CA PRO A 134 -5.96 2.63 12.16
C PRO A 134 -7.07 1.83 11.44
N THR A 135 -8.05 1.26 12.15
CA THR A 135 -9.17 0.52 11.53
C THR A 135 -10.27 1.42 10.96
N GLY A 136 -10.17 2.74 11.14
CA GLY A 136 -11.31 3.61 10.95
C GLY A 136 -12.38 3.49 12.06
N PRO A 137 -13.63 3.93 11.79
CA PRO A 137 -14.09 4.46 10.52
C PRO A 137 -13.34 5.75 10.16
N PHE A 138 -12.91 5.84 8.91
CA PHE A 138 -12.42 7.07 8.31
C PHE A 138 -13.62 7.90 7.85
N VAL A 139 -13.52 9.21 8.00
CA VAL A 139 -14.55 10.17 7.59
C VAL A 139 -13.93 11.06 6.50
N ASP A 140 -14.49 11.00 5.29
CA ASP A 140 -14.09 11.86 4.17
C ASP A 140 -14.31 13.34 4.51
N LYS A 141 -13.45 14.22 3.97
CA LYS A 141 -13.57 15.67 4.20
C LYS A 141 -14.81 16.31 3.56
N GLY A 142 -15.56 15.59 2.73
CA GLY A 142 -16.82 16.00 2.13
C GLY A 142 -16.72 16.51 0.69
N GLU A 143 -15.51 16.60 0.14
CA GLU A 143 -15.21 17.07 -1.22
C GLU A 143 -13.92 16.40 -1.73
N PRO A 144 -13.71 16.25 -3.05
CA PRO A 144 -12.46 15.71 -3.58
C PRO A 144 -11.29 16.70 -3.41
N LEU A 145 -10.06 16.17 -3.31
CA LEU A 145 -8.82 16.95 -3.42
C LEU A 145 -8.57 17.45 -4.84
N LEU A 146 -8.78 16.57 -5.82
CA LEU A 146 -8.54 16.83 -7.24
C LEU A 146 -9.30 15.81 -8.07
N CYS A 147 -10.01 16.27 -9.10
CA CYS A 147 -10.65 15.42 -10.09
C CYS A 147 -10.00 15.55 -11.47
N GLY A 148 -10.15 14.55 -12.33
CA GLY A 148 -9.70 14.65 -13.73
C GLY A 148 -10.22 13.53 -14.61
N GLU A 149 -10.36 13.85 -15.91
CA GLU A 149 -11.00 13.01 -16.92
C GLU A 149 -10.45 11.57 -16.94
N GLY A 150 -11.37 10.60 -16.98
CA GLY A 150 -11.02 9.18 -16.95
C GLY A 150 -10.35 8.79 -15.63
N PHE A 151 -9.14 8.24 -15.71
CA PHE A 151 -8.40 7.72 -14.55
C PHE A 151 -6.99 8.35 -14.41
N ILE A 152 -6.83 9.60 -14.83
CA ILE A 152 -5.55 10.34 -14.73
C ILE A 152 -5.20 10.78 -13.29
N ASN A 153 -6.16 10.70 -12.37
CA ASN A 153 -6.05 11.08 -10.97
C ASN A 153 -6.51 9.93 -10.06
N ILE A 154 -5.68 8.88 -10.02
CA ILE A 154 -5.79 7.72 -9.12
C ILE A 154 -4.47 7.49 -8.38
N ASP A 155 -4.44 6.47 -7.52
CA ASP A 155 -3.25 5.96 -6.82
C ASP A 155 -2.50 7.04 -6.00
N PRO A 156 -3.19 7.74 -5.07
CA PRO A 156 -2.54 8.72 -4.22
C PRO A 156 -1.62 8.06 -3.20
N MET A 157 -0.33 8.42 -3.19
CA MET A 157 0.63 8.03 -2.17
C MET A 157 1.20 9.28 -1.49
N ALA A 158 0.99 9.39 -0.18
CA ALA A 158 1.42 10.54 0.60
C ALA A 158 2.76 10.27 1.29
N PHE A 159 3.71 11.18 1.13
CA PHE A 159 5.09 11.01 1.56
C PHE A 159 5.57 12.25 2.32
N ASP A 160 6.00 12.05 3.57
CA ASP A 160 6.64 13.08 4.38
C ASP A 160 8.13 13.09 4.08
N ASP A 161 8.63 14.15 3.44
CA ASP A 161 10.05 14.26 3.09
C ASP A 161 10.92 14.46 4.35
N PRO A 162 11.75 13.48 4.75
CA PRO A 162 12.55 13.59 5.96
C PRO A 162 13.68 14.63 5.87
N ALA A 163 14.03 15.11 4.67
CA ALA A 163 15.09 16.10 4.49
C ALA A 163 14.60 17.55 4.58
N SER A 164 13.34 17.83 4.19
CA SER A 164 12.78 19.18 4.19
C SER A 164 11.55 19.39 5.07
N GLY A 165 10.94 18.30 5.59
CA GLY A 165 9.70 18.35 6.35
C GLY A 165 8.45 18.63 5.50
N ARG A 166 8.56 18.62 4.16
CA ARG A 166 7.43 18.88 3.26
C ARG A 166 6.53 17.64 3.16
N HIS A 167 5.23 17.86 3.28
CA HIS A 167 4.20 16.87 2.98
C HIS A 167 3.96 16.84 1.46
N LEU A 168 4.15 15.69 0.82
CA LEU A 168 3.98 15.53 -0.61
C LEU A 168 2.90 14.48 -0.90
N LEU A 169 2.14 14.68 -1.97
CA LEU A 169 1.24 13.68 -2.53
C LEU A 169 1.72 13.34 -3.94
N TYR A 170 1.96 12.06 -4.19
CA TYR A 170 2.21 11.47 -5.51
C TYR A 170 0.92 10.83 -6.02
N TRP A 171 0.65 10.90 -7.32
CA TRP A 171 -0.51 10.25 -7.94
C TRP A 171 -0.38 10.18 -9.46
N GLY A 172 -1.20 9.36 -10.11
CA GLY A 172 -1.42 9.41 -11.57
C GLY A 172 -1.41 8.06 -12.26
N SER A 173 -2.19 7.96 -13.33
CA SER A 173 -2.25 6.86 -14.29
C SER A 173 -2.83 7.40 -15.61
N GLY A 174 -3.70 6.66 -16.31
CA GLY A 174 -4.49 7.17 -17.43
C GLY A 174 -3.68 7.39 -18.71
N PHE A 175 -2.59 6.63 -18.91
CA PHE A 175 -1.58 6.88 -19.94
C PHE A 175 -0.92 8.27 -19.85
N GLY A 176 -1.06 8.94 -18.69
CA GLY A 176 -0.35 10.15 -18.32
C GLY A 176 0.78 9.86 -17.32
N PRO A 177 1.52 10.90 -16.89
CA PRO A 177 2.60 10.74 -15.93
C PRO A 177 2.08 10.62 -14.49
N ILE A 178 2.84 9.90 -13.66
CA ILE A 178 2.82 10.07 -12.21
C ILE A 178 3.37 11.48 -11.92
N LYS A 179 2.68 12.20 -11.05
CA LYS A 179 2.97 13.57 -10.63
C LYS A 179 3.20 13.62 -9.12
N VAL A 180 3.77 14.72 -8.65
CA VAL A 180 3.85 15.08 -7.23
C VAL A 180 3.44 16.53 -7.01
N GLN A 181 2.77 16.82 -5.90
CA GLN A 181 2.49 18.17 -5.42
C GLN A 181 2.59 18.25 -3.90
N GLU A 182 2.88 19.44 -3.38
CA GLU A 182 2.98 19.69 -1.95
C GLU A 182 1.59 19.88 -1.32
N LEU A 183 1.33 19.13 -0.25
CA LEU A 183 0.16 19.30 0.60
C LEU A 183 0.36 20.49 1.54
N ALA A 184 -0.74 21.10 1.98
CA ALA A 184 -0.71 22.04 3.09
C ALA A 184 -0.45 21.30 4.42
N ASP A 185 -0.11 22.06 5.45
CA ASP A 185 0.21 21.53 6.79
C ASP A 185 -0.99 20.79 7.44
N ASP A 186 -2.23 21.08 6.99
CA ASP A 186 -3.45 20.36 7.39
C ASP A 186 -3.59 18.97 6.77
N ARG A 187 -2.82 18.70 5.69
CA ARG A 187 -2.84 17.50 4.85
C ARG A 187 -4.17 17.21 4.12
N LEU A 188 -5.15 18.11 4.22
CA LEU A 188 -6.50 18.03 3.63
C LEU A 188 -6.66 18.89 2.35
N SER A 189 -5.62 19.64 1.99
CA SER A 189 -5.55 20.48 0.81
C SER A 189 -4.14 20.50 0.19
N PHE A 190 -4.02 20.94 -1.07
CA PHE A 190 -2.72 21.28 -1.64
C PHE A 190 -2.26 22.66 -1.16
N LYS A 191 -0.95 22.80 -0.94
CA LYS A 191 -0.35 24.05 -0.48
C LYS A 191 -0.60 25.18 -1.46
N ALA A 192 -1.05 26.33 -0.98
CA ALA A 192 -1.33 27.50 -1.81
C ALA A 192 -0.11 27.88 -2.68
N GLY A 193 -0.32 28.02 -3.99
CA GLY A 193 0.74 28.35 -4.96
C GLY A 193 1.59 27.16 -5.42
N SER A 194 1.46 25.97 -4.83
CA SER A 194 2.07 24.74 -5.37
C SER A 194 1.41 24.33 -6.69
N LYS A 195 2.10 23.49 -7.47
CA LYS A 195 1.64 22.95 -8.75
C LYS A 195 2.10 21.50 -8.90
N PRO A 196 1.39 20.66 -9.67
CA PRO A 196 1.82 19.28 -9.93
C PRO A 196 3.07 19.27 -10.82
N ILE A 197 4.04 18.44 -10.45
CA ILE A 197 5.30 18.22 -11.15
C ILE A 197 5.31 16.76 -11.65
N PRO A 198 5.39 16.49 -12.96
CA PRO A 198 5.58 15.13 -13.47
C PRO A 198 6.90 14.52 -12.99
N VAL A 199 6.88 13.29 -12.48
CA VAL A 199 8.06 12.59 -11.93
C VAL A 199 8.39 11.28 -12.64
N VAL A 200 7.39 10.58 -13.19
CA VAL A 200 7.57 9.40 -14.06
C VAL A 200 6.68 9.55 -15.27
N GLN A 201 7.25 9.41 -16.47
CA GLN A 201 6.51 9.48 -17.74
C GLN A 201 6.19 8.08 -18.26
N PRO A 202 5.01 7.85 -18.84
CA PRO A 202 4.76 6.65 -19.62
C PRO A 202 5.57 6.68 -20.92
N ILE A 203 5.99 5.50 -21.38
CA ILE A 203 6.72 5.29 -22.62
C ILE A 203 5.94 4.27 -23.44
N SER A 204 5.31 4.73 -24.52
CA SER A 204 4.71 3.82 -25.51
C SER A 204 5.82 3.16 -26.34
N SER A 205 5.80 1.84 -26.41
CA SER A 205 6.70 1.01 -27.20
C SER A 205 5.93 -0.19 -27.75
N ASP A 206 6.36 -0.69 -28.90
CA ASP A 206 5.85 -1.94 -29.50
C ASP A 206 6.59 -3.18 -28.97
N ASP A 207 7.60 -3.03 -28.09
CA ASP A 207 8.24 -4.15 -27.39
C ASP A 207 7.21 -4.83 -26.45
N PRO A 208 6.88 -6.12 -26.62
CA PRO A 208 5.94 -6.82 -25.75
C PRO A 208 6.42 -6.98 -24.32
N ASP A 209 7.72 -6.80 -24.03
CA ASP A 209 8.28 -6.78 -22.68
C ASP A 209 8.22 -5.37 -22.02
N ASN A 210 7.64 -4.36 -22.69
CA ASN A 210 7.55 -3.00 -22.17
C ASN A 210 6.41 -2.82 -21.17
N TYR A 211 6.76 -2.58 -19.90
CA TYR A 211 5.79 -2.23 -18.85
C TYR A 211 5.49 -0.73 -18.76
N GLN A 212 6.11 0.15 -19.55
CA GLN A 212 6.01 1.60 -19.31
C GLN A 212 4.87 2.29 -20.08
N LYS A 213 4.06 1.58 -20.87
CA LYS A 213 2.98 2.20 -21.67
C LYS A 213 1.95 2.95 -20.80
N LEU A 214 1.71 2.44 -19.60
CA LEU A 214 0.93 3.03 -18.52
C LEU A 214 1.79 2.92 -17.26
N VAL A 215 1.81 3.94 -16.42
CA VAL A 215 2.56 3.97 -15.16
C VAL A 215 1.65 4.47 -14.03
N GLU A 216 1.67 3.78 -12.89
CA GLU A 216 0.77 4.02 -11.75
C GLU A 216 1.34 3.44 -10.45
N GLY A 217 0.56 3.39 -9.37
CA GLY A 217 0.93 2.74 -8.11
C GLY A 217 2.27 3.22 -7.53
N ALA A 218 2.42 4.54 -7.39
CA ALA A 218 3.66 5.16 -6.95
C ALA A 218 3.94 4.90 -5.46
N TRP A 219 5.16 4.51 -5.11
CA TRP A 219 5.60 4.39 -3.73
C TRP A 219 7.01 4.97 -3.54
N VAL A 220 7.16 5.94 -2.63
CA VAL A 220 8.42 6.66 -2.43
C VAL A 220 9.11 6.24 -1.13
N ILE A 221 10.39 5.87 -1.24
CA ILE A 221 11.28 5.64 -0.09
C ILE A 221 12.50 6.55 -0.15
N TYR A 222 12.97 7.02 1.00
CA TYR A 222 14.23 7.78 1.12
C TYR A 222 15.31 6.92 1.76
N ARG A 223 16.41 6.68 1.03
CA ARG A 223 17.51 5.83 1.49
C ARG A 223 18.86 6.37 1.00
N ASN A 224 19.82 6.51 1.91
CA ASN A 224 21.19 6.94 1.62
C ASN A 224 21.28 8.24 0.77
N GLY A 225 20.43 9.22 1.11
CA GLY A 225 20.38 10.51 0.43
C GLY A 225 19.82 10.44 -0.99
N TYR A 226 19.03 9.43 -1.33
CA TYR A 226 18.26 9.33 -2.58
C TYR A 226 16.79 9.05 -2.26
N TYR A 227 15.90 9.64 -3.05
CA TYR A 227 14.49 9.29 -3.12
C TYR A 227 14.34 8.27 -4.24
N TYR A 228 13.78 7.10 -3.97
CA TYR A 228 13.42 6.11 -4.97
C TYR A 228 11.91 6.15 -5.13
N VAL A 229 11.43 6.36 -6.35
CA VAL A 229 10.04 6.10 -6.72
C VAL A 229 9.99 4.69 -7.30
N LEU A 230 9.40 3.78 -6.54
CA LEU A 230 8.90 2.53 -7.07
C LEU A 230 7.55 2.86 -7.73
N TYR A 231 7.28 2.25 -8.88
CA TYR A 231 6.02 2.42 -9.58
C TYR A 231 5.70 1.15 -10.35
N SER A 232 4.42 0.89 -10.56
CA SER A 232 3.98 -0.23 -11.38
C SER A 232 3.65 0.24 -12.80
N GLY A 233 3.57 -0.69 -13.75
CA GLY A 233 3.23 -0.31 -15.11
C GLY A 233 2.69 -1.42 -16.00
N ASP A 234 1.96 -0.96 -17.02
CA ASP A 234 1.09 -1.70 -17.95
C ASP A 234 -0.10 -2.36 -17.23
N ASN A 235 -0.70 -3.41 -17.80
CA ASN A 235 -2.02 -3.90 -17.41
C ASN A 235 -2.02 -4.77 -16.14
N CYS A 236 -2.49 -4.20 -15.02
CA CYS A 236 -2.54 -4.84 -13.70
C CYS A 236 -3.42 -6.11 -13.61
N CYS A 237 -4.42 -6.30 -14.49
CA CYS A 237 -5.41 -7.35 -14.31
C CYS A 237 -6.03 -7.90 -15.61
N GLY A 238 -7.11 -8.70 -15.50
CA GLY A 238 -7.80 -9.30 -16.63
C GLY A 238 -7.02 -10.40 -17.35
N GLU A 239 -7.55 -10.89 -18.48
CA GLU A 239 -6.94 -12.00 -19.25
C GLU A 239 -5.54 -11.67 -19.78
N LYS A 240 -5.31 -10.40 -20.14
CA LYS A 240 -4.04 -9.89 -20.68
C LYS A 240 -3.15 -9.26 -19.61
N ALA A 241 -3.24 -9.71 -18.36
CA ALA A 241 -2.49 -9.13 -17.24
C ALA A 241 -0.97 -9.20 -17.51
N HIS A 242 -0.34 -8.03 -17.53
CA HIS A 242 1.06 -7.79 -17.84
C HIS A 242 1.52 -6.59 -17.00
N TYR A 243 2.07 -6.88 -15.82
CA TYR A 243 2.37 -5.89 -14.79
C TYR A 243 3.69 -6.23 -14.12
N ALA A 244 4.44 -5.20 -13.76
CA ALA A 244 5.72 -5.31 -13.06
C ALA A 244 5.99 -4.03 -12.25
N VAL A 245 6.78 -4.16 -11.19
CA VAL A 245 7.33 -3.01 -10.44
C VAL A 245 8.64 -2.58 -11.08
N MET A 246 8.77 -1.28 -11.30
CA MET A 246 9.95 -0.59 -11.78
C MET A 246 10.43 0.45 -10.77
N VAL A 247 11.67 0.94 -10.92
CA VAL A 247 12.23 1.97 -10.05
C VAL A 247 13.00 3.06 -10.81
N ALA A 248 12.83 4.30 -10.33
CA ALA A 248 13.65 5.45 -10.68
C ALA A 248 14.10 6.16 -9.40
N ARG A 249 15.16 6.97 -9.43
CA ARG A 249 15.66 7.69 -8.24
C ARG A 249 16.05 9.14 -8.51
N SER A 250 16.05 9.96 -7.47
CA SER A 250 16.53 11.35 -7.52
C SER A 250 17.24 11.77 -6.24
N LYS A 251 17.97 12.88 -6.31
CA LYS A 251 18.49 13.61 -5.14
C LYS A 251 17.47 14.58 -4.53
N ASN A 252 16.37 14.88 -5.23
CA ASN A 252 15.26 15.71 -4.72
C ASN A 252 13.97 14.88 -4.73
N PRO A 253 13.03 15.10 -3.79
CA PRO A 253 11.78 14.32 -3.77
C PRO A 253 10.91 14.60 -5.00
N THR A 254 10.99 15.80 -5.58
CA THR A 254 10.24 16.20 -6.78
C THR A 254 11.03 16.01 -8.08
N GLY A 255 12.09 15.21 -8.08
CA GLY A 255 12.86 14.89 -9.27
C GLY A 255 13.86 15.98 -9.73
N PRO A 256 14.35 15.92 -10.99
CA PRO A 256 14.05 14.88 -11.97
C PRO A 256 14.51 13.50 -11.49
N PHE A 257 13.76 12.45 -11.83
CA PHE A 257 14.10 11.07 -11.50
C PHE A 257 14.84 10.43 -12.69
N GLU A 258 15.95 9.76 -12.39
CA GLU A 258 16.74 8.93 -13.30
C GLU A 258 16.22 7.50 -13.21
N ALA A 259 15.84 6.88 -14.33
CA ALA A 259 15.36 5.50 -14.34
C ALA A 259 16.52 4.51 -14.13
N MET A 260 16.28 3.36 -13.49
CA MET A 260 17.35 2.38 -13.25
C MET A 260 18.01 1.90 -14.56
N ALA A 261 17.24 1.75 -15.65
CA ALA A 261 17.78 1.43 -16.98
C ALA A 261 18.80 2.46 -17.46
N GLU A 262 18.50 3.75 -17.31
CA GLU A 262 19.38 4.86 -17.72
C GLU A 262 20.65 4.90 -16.87
N ALA A 263 20.50 4.74 -15.55
CA ALA A 263 21.59 4.82 -14.59
C ALA A 263 22.58 3.64 -14.63
N THR A 264 22.11 2.46 -15.05
CA THR A 264 22.87 1.19 -14.97
C THR A 264 23.15 0.55 -16.32
N GLY A 265 22.48 0.99 -17.40
CA GLY A 265 22.54 0.35 -18.71
C GLY A 265 21.77 -0.97 -18.80
N SER A 266 20.86 -1.29 -17.87
CA SER A 266 20.01 -2.48 -17.94
C SER A 266 18.94 -2.37 -19.04
N LYS A 267 18.42 -3.51 -19.54
CA LYS A 267 17.36 -3.55 -20.58
C LYS A 267 16.15 -2.70 -20.18
N ASN A 268 15.75 -2.76 -18.91
CA ASN A 268 14.60 -2.06 -18.34
C ASN A 268 14.85 -1.74 -16.86
N SER A 269 13.92 -0.98 -16.27
CA SER A 269 13.98 -0.57 -14.86
C SER A 269 13.24 -1.51 -13.91
N VAL A 270 12.93 -2.74 -14.35
CA VAL A 270 12.09 -3.70 -13.62
C VAL A 270 12.85 -4.32 -12.45
N ILE A 271 12.22 -4.38 -11.28
CA ILE A 271 12.75 -5.02 -10.06
C ILE A 271 11.91 -6.22 -9.61
N LEU A 272 10.66 -6.32 -10.06
CA LEU A 272 9.74 -7.41 -9.75
C LEU A 272 8.79 -7.67 -10.94
N ALA A 273 8.85 -8.85 -11.54
CA ALA A 273 7.99 -9.29 -12.64
C ALA A 273 7.41 -10.69 -12.41
N ARG A 274 6.45 -11.07 -13.24
CA ARG A 274 5.76 -12.36 -13.18
C ARG A 274 6.69 -13.58 -13.25
N ASN A 275 6.22 -14.71 -12.74
CA ASN A 275 6.77 -16.03 -13.03
C ASN A 275 5.66 -17.03 -13.42
N SER A 276 5.91 -18.34 -13.31
CA SER A 276 4.94 -19.38 -13.66
C SER A 276 3.79 -19.53 -12.67
N ARG A 277 3.99 -19.14 -11.40
CA ARG A 277 2.99 -19.21 -10.32
C ARG A 277 2.25 -17.89 -10.13
N TRP A 278 2.94 -16.77 -10.33
CA TRP A 278 2.48 -15.44 -9.99
C TRP A 278 2.46 -14.54 -11.23
N ILE A 279 1.27 -14.05 -11.58
CA ILE A 279 1.01 -13.18 -12.74
C ILE A 279 0.78 -11.76 -12.24
N ALA A 280 1.28 -10.78 -13.00
CA ALA A 280 1.07 -9.35 -12.73
C ALA A 280 1.37 -8.91 -11.28
N PRO A 281 2.58 -9.16 -10.75
CA PRO A 281 2.96 -8.62 -9.44
C PRO A 281 3.18 -7.10 -9.54
N GLY A 282 2.58 -6.35 -8.63
CA GLY A 282 2.72 -4.89 -8.59
C GLY A 282 1.81 -4.22 -7.56
N HIS A 283 1.61 -2.92 -7.76
CA HIS A 283 0.96 -1.98 -6.83
C HIS A 283 1.45 -2.18 -5.40
N ASN A 284 2.72 -1.83 -5.17
CA ASN A 284 3.41 -2.18 -3.94
C ASN A 284 3.39 -1.07 -2.89
N SER A 285 3.46 -1.47 -1.62
CA SER A 285 4.02 -0.70 -0.53
C SER A 285 5.39 -1.23 -0.10
N VAL A 286 6.09 -0.48 0.74
CA VAL A 286 7.36 -0.88 1.37
C VAL A 286 7.30 -0.59 2.86
N ILE A 287 7.65 -1.58 3.67
CA ILE A 287 7.75 -1.48 5.13
C ILE A 287 9.13 -1.94 5.59
N THR A 288 9.71 -1.24 6.56
CA THR A 288 10.98 -1.65 7.19
C THR A 288 10.68 -2.49 8.44
N ASP A 289 11.36 -3.61 8.60
CA ASP A 289 11.28 -4.45 9.81
C ASP A 289 12.21 -3.93 10.93
N ASP A 290 12.12 -4.52 12.13
CA ASP A 290 12.85 -4.02 13.30
C ASP A 290 14.37 -4.31 13.23
N ALA A 291 14.82 -5.14 12.28
CA ALA A 291 16.23 -5.31 11.92
C ALA A 291 16.74 -4.28 10.87
N GLY A 292 15.90 -3.33 10.46
CA GLY A 292 16.24 -2.30 9.46
C GLY A 292 16.22 -2.80 8.01
N GLN A 293 15.54 -3.92 7.75
CA GLN A 293 15.41 -4.53 6.44
C GLN A 293 14.09 -4.10 5.78
N ASP A 294 14.18 -3.60 4.55
CA ASP A 294 13.01 -3.21 3.77
C ASP A 294 12.33 -4.42 3.09
N TRP A 295 11.01 -4.47 3.14
CA TRP A 295 10.16 -5.52 2.58
C TRP A 295 9.15 -4.91 1.62
N ILE A 296 8.99 -5.51 0.44
CA ILE A 296 7.96 -5.15 -0.52
C ILE A 296 6.69 -5.95 -0.23
N VAL A 297 5.56 -5.26 -0.10
CA VAL A 297 4.23 -5.85 0.04
C VAL A 297 3.42 -5.45 -1.18
N TYR A 298 2.86 -6.42 -1.91
CA TYR A 298 2.35 -6.18 -3.26
C TYR A 298 1.25 -7.19 -3.60
N HIS A 299 0.40 -6.88 -4.58
CA HIS A 299 -0.61 -7.83 -5.06
C HIS A 299 -0.02 -8.75 -6.16
N ALA A 300 -0.60 -9.93 -6.39
CA ALA A 300 -0.40 -10.69 -7.62
C ALA A 300 -1.62 -11.60 -7.91
N ILE A 301 -1.74 -12.09 -9.15
CA ILE A 301 -2.76 -13.07 -9.54
C ILE A 301 -2.14 -14.47 -9.55
N ALA A 302 -2.74 -15.41 -8.81
CA ALA A 302 -2.32 -16.81 -8.82
C ALA A 302 -2.64 -17.46 -10.18
N SER A 303 -1.63 -18.01 -10.88
CA SER A 303 -1.83 -18.60 -12.21
C SER A 303 -2.79 -19.78 -12.21
N ALA A 304 -2.82 -20.55 -11.12
CA ALA A 304 -3.69 -21.71 -10.92
C ALA A 304 -5.05 -21.37 -10.26
N SER A 305 -5.30 -20.12 -9.84
CA SER A 305 -6.52 -19.72 -9.13
C SER A 305 -6.83 -18.23 -9.36
N ARG A 306 -7.11 -17.88 -10.62
CA ARG A 306 -7.40 -16.50 -11.06
C ARG A 306 -8.75 -15.98 -10.53
N ASP A 307 -9.63 -16.88 -10.12
CA ASP A 307 -10.91 -16.67 -9.46
C ASP A 307 -10.78 -15.98 -8.08
N LYS A 308 -9.60 -16.06 -7.44
CA LYS A 308 -9.31 -15.38 -6.17
C LYS A 308 -8.98 -13.90 -6.31
N GLY A 309 -9.03 -13.33 -7.52
CA GLY A 309 -8.65 -11.95 -7.76
C GLY A 309 -7.15 -11.70 -7.58
N ARG A 310 -6.82 -10.56 -6.97
CA ARG A 310 -5.45 -10.09 -6.71
C ARG A 310 -5.14 -10.30 -5.23
N ILE A 311 -4.12 -11.07 -4.89
CA ILE A 311 -3.86 -11.53 -3.50
C ILE A 311 -2.51 -11.01 -2.97
N ILE A 312 -2.33 -10.85 -1.65
CA ILE A 312 -1.14 -10.20 -1.08
C ILE A 312 0.05 -11.16 -1.02
N LEU A 313 1.17 -10.69 -1.53
CA LEU A 313 2.50 -11.30 -1.42
C LEU A 313 3.48 -10.35 -0.70
N LEU A 314 4.52 -10.96 -0.15
CA LEU A 314 5.60 -10.32 0.61
C LEU A 314 6.95 -10.82 0.08
N ASP A 315 7.92 -9.94 -0.16
CA ASP A 315 9.31 -10.33 -0.46
C ASP A 315 10.33 -9.31 0.09
N LYS A 316 11.56 -9.75 0.27
CA LYS A 316 12.66 -8.96 0.83
C LYS A 316 13.31 -8.04 -0.22
N ILE A 317 13.49 -6.75 0.08
CA ILE A 317 14.21 -5.81 -0.79
C ILE A 317 15.71 -5.81 -0.45
N THR A 318 16.52 -6.38 -1.33
CA THR A 318 17.99 -6.23 -1.25
C THR A 318 18.45 -4.96 -1.96
N TYR A 319 19.68 -4.52 -1.72
CA TYR A 319 20.25 -3.34 -2.39
C TYR A 319 21.58 -3.68 -3.06
N ALA A 320 21.66 -3.48 -4.39
CA ALA A 320 22.87 -3.68 -5.19
C ALA A 320 23.31 -2.35 -5.80
N ASN A 321 24.54 -1.89 -5.50
CA ASN A 321 25.05 -0.59 -5.95
C ASN A 321 24.11 0.60 -5.65
N GLY A 322 23.37 0.50 -4.54
CA GLY A 322 22.37 1.47 -4.10
C GLY A 322 20.96 1.28 -4.66
N TRP A 323 20.76 0.47 -5.69
CA TRP A 323 19.44 0.21 -6.28
C TRP A 323 18.70 -0.92 -5.55
N PRO A 324 17.38 -0.79 -5.28
CA PRO A 324 16.58 -1.87 -4.72
C PRO A 324 16.43 -3.02 -5.73
N LYS A 325 16.42 -4.26 -5.22
CA LYS A 325 16.33 -5.48 -6.00
C LYS A 325 15.58 -6.56 -5.21
N ILE A 326 14.62 -7.21 -5.84
CA ILE A 326 14.12 -8.52 -5.38
C ILE A 326 15.05 -9.58 -5.95
N GLU A 327 15.58 -10.47 -5.11
CA GLU A 327 16.81 -11.22 -5.44
C GLU A 327 16.72 -12.03 -6.75
N THR A 328 15.57 -12.65 -7.01
CA THR A 328 15.27 -13.43 -8.23
C THR A 328 14.58 -12.61 -9.33
N GLY A 329 14.28 -11.33 -9.08
CA GLY A 329 13.46 -10.48 -9.95
C GLY A 329 11.99 -10.89 -10.06
N THR A 330 11.54 -11.91 -9.32
CA THR A 330 10.15 -12.41 -9.37
C THR A 330 9.65 -12.82 -7.98
N PRO A 331 8.33 -12.90 -7.76
CA PRO A 331 7.74 -13.34 -6.50
C PRO A 331 8.25 -14.70 -5.99
N SER A 332 8.54 -14.82 -4.70
CA SER A 332 9.00 -16.10 -4.13
C SER A 332 7.94 -17.22 -4.23
N VAL A 333 8.41 -18.46 -4.37
CA VAL A 333 7.56 -19.66 -4.54
C VAL A 333 7.87 -20.78 -3.53
N THR A 334 8.97 -20.66 -2.80
CA THR A 334 9.41 -21.53 -1.70
C THR A 334 9.42 -20.77 -0.38
N ALA A 335 9.57 -21.49 0.74
CA ALA A 335 9.75 -20.86 2.05
C ALA A 335 10.90 -19.84 2.04
N GLN A 336 10.65 -18.69 2.68
CA GLN A 336 11.58 -17.59 2.93
C GLN A 336 11.68 -17.35 4.44
N GLN A 337 12.77 -16.75 4.91
CA GLN A 337 12.84 -16.22 6.29
C GLN A 337 11.77 -15.15 6.48
N ALA A 338 11.08 -15.13 7.62
CA ALA A 338 10.11 -14.09 7.97
C ALA A 338 10.77 -12.72 8.29
N PRO A 339 10.01 -11.61 8.23
CA PRO A 339 10.47 -10.31 8.75
C PRO A 339 10.88 -10.38 10.22
N ALA A 340 11.91 -9.61 10.60
CA ALA A 340 12.34 -9.51 11.99
C ALA A 340 11.47 -8.50 12.75
N ILE A 341 10.62 -8.99 13.66
CA ILE A 341 9.66 -8.19 14.42
C ILE A 341 9.76 -8.59 15.89
N GLU A 342 9.86 -7.59 16.78
CA GLU A 342 10.01 -7.75 18.25
C GLU A 342 8.72 -7.42 19.04
#